data_AF-A0A7X9E7X3-F1
#
_entry.id   AF-A0A7X9E7X3-F1
#
_cell.length_a   1.000
_cell.length_b   1.000
_cell.length_c   1.000
_cell.angle_alpha   90.00
_cell.angle_beta   90.00
_cell.angle_gamma   90.00
#
_symmetry.space_group_name_H-M   'P 1'
#
loop_
_entity.id
_entity.type
_entity.pdbx_description
1 polymer ?
#
loop_
_entity_poly.entity_id
_entity_poly.type
_entity_poly.pdbx_seq_one_letter_code
_entity_poly.pdbx_strand_id
1 'polypeptide(L)'
;MLTKIRKRDGREVPFNIEKIANAIFKAAMAAGGNDYSIALKLAEQVVSELEVEYGHTVPGVEDIQDTVEKVLIEKGHARTAKEYILYRAERTRVREMNTRLMKVFEDLTFKEAAENDIKRENANIDGDTAMGTMLRYGSESAKQFYDLFILKPAHSKAHKDGDIHIHDMDFLTLTTTCCQIDIEKLFKGGYCTGHGYLREPNDIQSYAALACIAIQSNQNDQHGGQSIPNFDYGMAFGVAKTYARLYRQNLINAIEIMTGSNEHEKDIQAIFKSIEEEHDRKPSLNSKNTSEAYKKLEAGYLEEIIKDKDIIVKAQNFAEKRANIETERRAYQAMEALIHNLNTMHSRAGAQIPFSSINYGMDTSPEGRLVIKSVLLATEAGLGNGETPIFPIHIFRVKEGINYNPEDPNYDLFKLACRVSAKRLFPNFSFLDAPFNLKYYKPGHPETEIAYMGCRTRVIGNVYDPEREIVYGRGNLSFTSINLPRLAIKSGRNIDRFFDELDRIIDLVIDQLIERFEIQAKKKVKNFPFLMGQGVWLDSEKLGREDEIREVLKHGT
;
A
#
# COMPACT_ATOMS: atom_id res chain seq x y z
N MET A 1 13.42 -26.50 55.07
CA MET A 1 13.68 -27.39 53.92
C MET A 1 12.99 -26.90 52.66
N LEU A 2 13.79 -26.35 51.75
CA LEU A 2 13.41 -26.01 50.39
C LEU A 2 13.01 -27.27 49.60
N THR A 3 11.73 -27.39 49.26
CA THR A 3 11.21 -28.57 48.53
C THR A 3 10.91 -28.28 47.06
N LYS A 4 10.74 -27.00 46.69
CA LYS A 4 10.38 -26.57 45.33
C LYS A 4 11.19 -25.35 44.90
N ILE A 5 11.26 -25.17 43.59
CA ILE A 5 11.84 -23.99 42.92
C ILE A 5 10.89 -23.54 41.81
N ARG A 6 10.72 -22.22 41.65
CA ARG A 6 9.95 -21.61 40.58
C ARG A 6 10.83 -21.34 39.36
N LYS A 7 10.51 -21.95 38.23
CA LYS A 7 11.16 -21.72 36.94
C LYS A 7 10.76 -20.37 36.36
N ARG A 8 11.57 -19.85 35.42
CA ARG A 8 11.32 -18.57 34.72
C ARG A 8 10.02 -18.55 33.93
N ASP A 9 9.46 -19.72 33.57
CA ASP A 9 8.17 -19.88 32.90
C ASP A 9 6.99 -20.01 33.89
N GLY A 10 7.23 -19.77 35.19
CA GLY A 10 6.23 -19.82 36.25
C GLY A 10 5.98 -21.21 36.83
N ARG A 11 6.51 -22.29 36.25
CA ARG A 11 6.30 -23.66 36.75
C ARG A 11 7.08 -23.92 38.04
N GLU A 12 6.45 -24.58 39.00
CA GLU A 12 7.11 -25.07 40.21
C GLU A 12 7.58 -26.52 40.03
N VAL A 13 8.85 -26.79 40.29
CA VAL A 13 9.44 -28.13 40.19
C VAL A 13 10.18 -28.51 41.47
N PRO A 14 10.43 -29.82 41.73
CA PRO A 14 11.19 -30.24 42.90
C PRO A 14 12.58 -29.60 42.96
N PHE A 15 12.97 -29.14 44.15
CA PHE A 15 14.30 -28.60 44.42
C PHE A 15 15.35 -29.72 44.37
N ASN A 16 16.52 -29.43 43.80
CA ASN A 16 17.65 -30.37 43.75
C ASN A 16 18.97 -29.60 43.96
N ILE A 17 19.60 -29.83 45.11
CA ILE A 17 20.86 -29.20 45.53
C ILE A 17 22.04 -29.52 44.60
N GLU A 18 22.08 -30.72 44.00
CA GLU A 18 23.16 -31.12 43.11
C GLU A 18 23.23 -30.21 41.87
N LYS A 19 22.12 -29.59 41.46
CA LYS A 19 22.15 -28.63 40.34
C LYS A 19 22.95 -27.37 40.69
N ILE A 20 22.92 -26.94 41.95
CA ILE A 20 23.70 -25.80 42.45
C ILE A 20 25.16 -26.23 42.61
N ALA A 21 25.42 -27.34 43.29
CA ALA A 21 26.77 -27.88 43.49
C ALA A 21 27.50 -28.11 42.15
N ASN A 22 26.83 -28.69 41.16
CA ASN A 22 27.40 -28.89 39.82
C ASN A 22 27.68 -27.57 39.08
N ALA A 23 26.87 -26.54 39.28
CA ALA A 23 27.10 -25.23 38.66
C ALA A 23 28.30 -24.52 39.30
N ILE A 24 28.41 -24.55 40.63
CA ILE A 24 29.56 -24.03 41.38
C ILE A 24 30.83 -24.80 41.00
N PHE A 25 30.76 -26.13 40.94
CA PHE A 25 31.90 -26.98 40.59
C PHE A 25 32.44 -26.68 39.18
N LYS A 26 31.56 -26.50 38.20
CA LYS A 26 31.96 -26.11 36.83
C LYS A 26 32.64 -24.74 36.80
N ALA A 27 32.13 -23.77 37.55
CA ALA A 27 32.78 -22.47 37.68
C ALA A 27 34.15 -22.58 38.39
N ALA A 28 34.24 -23.42 39.42
CA ALA A 28 35.49 -23.67 40.14
C ALA A 28 36.54 -24.32 39.23
N MET A 29 36.13 -25.27 38.38
CA MET A 29 36.98 -25.87 37.36
C MET A 29 37.52 -24.85 36.35
N ALA A 30 36.67 -23.95 35.86
CA ALA A 30 37.09 -22.87 34.97
C ALA A 30 38.10 -21.91 35.65
N ALA A 31 37.98 -21.73 36.97
CA ALA A 31 38.92 -20.94 37.78
C ALA A 31 40.20 -21.71 38.19
N GLY A 32 40.33 -22.99 37.83
CA GLY A 32 41.50 -23.85 38.12
C GLY A 32 41.39 -24.74 39.36
N GLY A 33 40.22 -24.84 40.01
CA GLY A 33 39.94 -25.75 41.13
C GLY A 33 39.37 -27.11 40.69
N ASN A 34 39.43 -28.13 41.55
CA ASN A 34 38.97 -29.49 41.20
C ASN A 34 38.24 -30.22 42.34
N ASP A 35 37.88 -29.53 43.42
CA ASP A 35 37.27 -30.15 44.60
C ASP A 35 35.73 -30.01 44.59
N TYR A 36 35.05 -31.14 44.31
CA TYR A 36 33.59 -31.21 44.33
C TYR A 36 33.02 -31.08 45.76
N SER A 37 33.76 -31.52 46.77
CA SER A 37 33.30 -31.47 48.17
C SER A 37 33.16 -30.03 48.66
N ILE A 38 34.04 -29.14 48.21
CA ILE A 38 33.95 -27.69 48.49
C ILE A 38 32.74 -27.10 47.77
N ALA A 39 32.49 -27.48 46.51
CA ALA A 39 31.32 -27.00 45.77
C ALA A 39 29.99 -27.45 46.41
N LEU A 40 29.93 -28.67 46.96
CA LEU A 40 28.76 -29.16 47.69
C LEU A 40 28.55 -28.40 49.00
N LYS A 41 29.60 -28.16 49.79
CA LYS A 41 29.53 -27.35 51.01
C LYS A 41 29.05 -25.92 50.76
N LEU A 42 29.52 -25.30 49.67
CA LEU A 42 29.06 -23.97 49.25
C LEU A 42 27.59 -24.01 48.80
N ALA A 43 27.17 -25.07 48.10
CA ALA A 43 25.76 -25.25 47.75
C ALA A 43 24.87 -25.43 48.98
N GLU A 44 25.29 -26.17 50.00
CA GLU A 44 24.58 -26.30 51.29
C GLU A 44 24.43 -24.95 52.00
N GLN A 45 25.46 -24.11 51.95
CA GLN A 45 25.39 -22.75 52.49
C GLN A 45 24.40 -21.87 51.73
N VAL A 46 24.39 -21.95 50.39
CA VAL A 46 23.38 -21.27 49.55
C VAL A 46 21.97 -21.71 49.93
N VAL A 47 21.74 -23.02 50.13
CA VAL A 47 20.43 -23.52 50.58
C VAL A 47 20.08 -22.96 51.96
N SER A 48 21.02 -22.96 52.90
CA SER A 48 20.79 -22.40 54.24
C SER A 48 20.40 -20.92 54.18
N GLU A 49 21.04 -20.12 53.32
CA GLU A 49 20.71 -18.70 53.17
C GLU A 49 19.34 -18.50 52.52
N LEU A 50 19.03 -19.25 51.47
CA LEU A 50 17.72 -19.21 50.82
C LEU A 50 16.58 -19.64 51.77
N GLU A 51 16.81 -20.62 52.64
CA GLU A 51 15.81 -21.04 53.64
C GLU A 51 15.52 -19.96 54.68
N VAL A 52 16.56 -19.20 55.07
CA VAL A 52 16.41 -18.07 56.00
C VAL A 52 15.69 -16.90 55.33
N GLU A 53 16.04 -16.60 54.08
CA GLU A 53 15.53 -15.43 53.36
C GLU A 53 14.09 -15.61 52.86
N TYR A 54 13.75 -16.80 52.34
CA TYR A 54 12.43 -17.05 51.72
C TYR A 54 11.47 -17.82 52.63
N GLY A 55 11.94 -18.55 53.64
CA GLY A 55 11.08 -19.26 54.60
C GLY A 55 10.07 -20.22 53.93
N HIS A 56 8.83 -19.76 53.75
CA HIS A 56 7.73 -20.51 53.10
C HIS A 56 7.46 -20.13 51.63
N THR A 57 8.09 -19.09 51.09
CA THR A 57 7.94 -18.73 49.68
C THR A 57 8.89 -19.56 48.82
N VAL A 58 8.44 -19.91 47.61
CA VAL A 58 9.23 -20.69 46.65
C VAL A 58 10.17 -19.74 45.92
N PRO A 59 11.51 -19.86 46.06
CA PRO A 59 12.45 -18.99 45.38
C PRO A 59 12.44 -19.24 43.87
N GLY A 60 12.68 -18.18 43.12
CA GLY A 60 12.90 -18.19 41.69
C GLY A 60 14.31 -18.65 41.31
N VAL A 61 14.51 -18.89 40.02
CA VAL A 61 15.83 -19.26 39.49
C VAL A 61 16.85 -18.13 39.65
N GLU A 62 16.44 -16.85 39.56
CA GLU A 62 17.36 -15.72 39.74
C GLU A 62 17.80 -15.57 41.19
N ASP A 63 16.87 -15.70 42.13
CA ASP A 63 17.15 -15.61 43.57
C ASP A 63 18.26 -16.59 43.98
N ILE A 64 18.16 -17.84 43.52
CA ILE A 64 19.20 -18.85 43.77
C ILE A 64 20.53 -18.45 43.14
N GLN A 65 20.53 -17.89 41.92
CA GLN A 65 21.76 -17.49 41.24
C GLN A 65 22.44 -16.33 41.96
N ASP A 66 21.67 -15.37 42.47
CA ASP A 66 22.17 -14.21 43.20
C ASP A 66 22.72 -14.64 44.58
N THR A 67 22.06 -15.57 45.28
CA THR A 67 22.59 -16.15 46.52
C THR A 67 23.88 -16.94 46.29
N VAL A 68 24.00 -17.68 45.18
CA VAL A 68 25.26 -18.38 44.83
C VAL A 68 26.41 -17.39 44.65
N GLU A 69 26.17 -16.29 43.93
CA GLU A 69 27.18 -15.24 43.73
C GLU A 69 27.62 -14.63 45.07
N LYS A 70 26.66 -14.26 45.92
CA LYS A 70 26.91 -13.72 47.25
C LYS A 70 27.75 -14.67 48.10
N VAL A 71 27.35 -15.94 48.22
CA VAL A 71 28.07 -16.95 49.02
C VAL A 71 29.49 -17.16 48.50
N LEU A 72 29.69 -17.21 47.17
CA LEU A 72 31.02 -17.36 46.60
C LEU A 72 31.93 -16.17 46.91
N ILE A 73 31.40 -14.94 46.91
CA ILE A 73 32.16 -13.73 47.26
C ILE A 73 32.49 -13.71 48.75
N GLU A 74 31.49 -13.90 49.62
CA GLU A 74 31.64 -13.84 51.08
C GLU A 74 32.59 -14.90 51.63
N LYS A 75 32.65 -16.08 51.00
CA LYS A 75 33.56 -17.17 51.38
C LYS A 75 34.96 -17.06 50.74
N GLY A 76 35.27 -15.94 50.08
CA GLY A 76 36.59 -15.68 49.52
C GLY A 76 36.88 -16.38 48.19
N HIS A 77 35.87 -16.96 47.53
CA HIS A 77 35.98 -17.61 46.22
C HIS A 77 35.70 -16.63 45.06
N ALA A 78 36.26 -15.41 45.14
CA ALA A 78 35.99 -14.34 44.18
C ALA A 78 36.30 -14.73 42.70
N ARG A 79 37.36 -15.53 42.48
CA ARG A 79 37.72 -16.01 41.13
C ARG A 79 36.66 -16.98 40.58
N THR A 80 36.14 -17.87 41.42
CA THR A 80 35.04 -18.78 41.09
C THR A 80 33.72 -18.03 40.88
N ALA A 81 33.44 -17.01 41.69
CA ALA A 81 32.28 -16.14 41.52
C ALA A 81 32.29 -15.48 40.14
N LYS A 82 33.44 -14.94 39.71
CA LYS A 82 33.58 -14.35 38.36
C LYS A 82 33.26 -15.34 37.24
N GLU A 83 33.83 -16.56 37.29
CA GLU A 83 33.54 -17.59 36.29
C GLU A 83 32.07 -18.03 36.30
N TYR A 84 31.45 -18.09 37.48
CA TYR A 84 30.03 -18.39 37.64
C TYR A 84 29.14 -17.31 36.99
N ILE A 85 29.44 -16.02 37.23
CA ILE A 85 28.73 -14.88 36.65
C ILE A 85 28.85 -14.89 35.12
N LEU A 86 30.07 -15.08 34.59
CA LEU A 86 30.31 -15.14 33.15
C LEU A 86 29.58 -16.33 32.50
N TYR A 87 29.60 -17.50 33.13
CA TYR A 87 28.86 -18.67 32.65
C TYR A 87 27.34 -18.43 32.64
N ARG A 88 26.80 -17.77 33.67
CA ARG A 88 25.38 -17.37 33.74
C ARG A 88 25.05 -16.40 32.60
N ALA A 89 25.88 -15.38 32.39
CA ALA A 89 25.71 -14.41 31.31
C ALA A 89 25.70 -15.10 29.94
N GLU A 90 26.65 -16.00 29.68
CA GLU A 90 26.69 -16.76 28.42
C GLU A 90 25.49 -17.70 28.26
N ARG A 91 25.04 -18.36 29.34
CA ARG A 91 23.83 -19.21 29.31
C ARG A 91 22.57 -18.40 29.04
N THR A 92 22.47 -17.18 29.57
CA THR A 92 21.37 -16.27 29.28
C THR A 92 21.42 -15.83 27.81
N ARG A 93 22.58 -15.42 27.30
CA ARG A 93 22.80 -15.07 25.88
C ARG A 93 22.38 -16.20 24.93
N VAL A 94 22.82 -17.44 25.20
CA VAL A 94 22.46 -18.62 24.39
C VAL A 94 20.95 -18.88 24.43
N ARG A 95 20.28 -18.67 25.56
CA ARG A 95 18.81 -18.83 25.64
C ARG A 95 18.08 -17.76 24.83
N GLU A 96 18.53 -16.50 24.91
CA GLU A 96 17.98 -15.39 24.13
C GLU A 96 18.12 -15.64 22.63
N MET A 97 19.30 -16.11 22.19
CA MET A 97 19.54 -16.51 20.79
C MET A 97 18.65 -17.67 20.33
N ASN A 98 18.19 -18.53 21.26
CA ASN A 98 17.31 -19.65 20.95
C ASN A 98 15.82 -19.31 21.04
N THR A 99 15.46 -18.05 21.26
CA THR A 99 14.06 -17.62 21.14
C THR A 99 13.60 -17.74 19.68
N ARG A 100 12.30 -17.97 19.49
CA ARG A 100 11.70 -18.15 18.15
C ARG A 100 12.06 -16.99 17.21
N LEU A 101 11.96 -15.75 17.68
CA LEU A 101 12.24 -14.58 16.84
C LEU A 101 13.71 -14.49 16.44
N MET A 102 14.64 -14.73 17.37
CA MET A 102 16.06 -14.69 17.05
C MET A 102 16.46 -15.78 16.06
N LYS A 103 15.81 -16.95 16.12
CA LYS A 103 15.97 -18.01 15.10
C LYS A 103 15.41 -17.61 13.74
N VAL A 104 14.26 -16.92 13.70
CA VAL A 104 13.73 -16.36 12.45
C VAL A 104 14.67 -15.32 11.88
N PHE A 105 15.26 -14.45 12.72
CA PHE A 105 16.22 -13.44 12.26
C PHE A 105 17.52 -14.06 11.75
N GLU A 106 18.04 -15.09 12.43
CA GLU A 106 19.19 -15.88 11.96
C GLU A 106 18.91 -16.46 10.55
N ASP A 107 17.75 -17.09 10.38
CA ASP A 107 17.33 -17.68 9.10
C ASP A 107 17.15 -16.63 8.01
N LEU A 108 16.58 -15.47 8.33
CA LEU A 108 16.43 -14.35 7.39
C LEU A 108 17.79 -13.72 7.03
N THR A 109 18.77 -13.73 7.94
CA THR A 109 20.11 -13.16 7.69
C THR A 109 20.95 -14.05 6.80
N PHE A 110 20.96 -15.36 7.08
CA PHE A 110 22.00 -16.26 6.56
C PHE A 110 21.53 -17.25 5.50
N LYS A 111 20.21 -17.44 5.32
CA LYS A 111 19.68 -18.33 4.27
C LYS A 111 19.20 -17.53 3.07
N GLU A 112 19.42 -18.04 1.87
CA GLU A 112 18.88 -17.47 0.63
C GLU A 112 17.35 -17.65 0.56
N ALA A 113 16.67 -16.81 -0.21
CA ALA A 113 15.22 -16.88 -0.35
C ALA A 113 14.74 -18.22 -0.91
N ALA A 114 15.53 -18.87 -1.77
CA ALA A 114 15.21 -20.19 -2.32
C ALA A 114 15.01 -21.27 -1.24
N GLU A 115 15.65 -21.11 -0.08
CA GLU A 115 15.64 -22.05 1.04
C GLU A 115 14.79 -21.56 2.23
N ASN A 116 14.15 -20.40 2.11
CA ASN A 116 13.40 -19.77 3.18
C ASN A 116 12.06 -19.21 2.70
N ASP A 117 10.97 -19.92 2.99
CA ASP A 117 9.60 -19.53 2.63
C ASP A 117 9.19 -18.18 3.22
N ILE A 118 9.75 -17.77 4.38
CA ILE A 118 9.47 -16.48 5.01
C ILE A 118 9.97 -15.34 4.13
N LYS A 119 11.11 -15.51 3.44
CA LYS A 119 11.60 -14.53 2.47
C LYS A 119 10.66 -14.42 1.26
N ARG A 120 10.01 -15.52 0.87
CA ARG A 120 9.18 -15.64 -0.35
C ARG A 120 7.68 -15.41 -0.16
N GLU A 121 7.20 -15.16 1.06
CA GLU A 121 5.76 -14.97 1.37
C GLU A 121 5.09 -13.84 0.56
N ASN A 122 5.85 -12.82 0.10
CA ASN A 122 5.34 -11.70 -0.68
C ASN A 122 6.12 -11.59 -1.99
N ALA A 123 5.43 -11.83 -3.11
CA ALA A 123 6.04 -11.82 -4.44
C ALA A 123 6.52 -10.43 -4.90
N ASN A 124 6.07 -9.35 -4.26
CA ASN A 124 6.47 -7.97 -4.60
C ASN A 124 7.70 -7.51 -3.80
N ILE A 125 8.26 -8.37 -2.94
CA ILE A 125 9.44 -8.08 -2.11
C ILE A 125 10.53 -9.09 -2.46
N ASP A 126 11.69 -8.59 -2.84
CA ASP A 126 12.89 -9.43 -2.90
C ASP A 126 13.49 -9.57 -1.50
N GLY A 127 13.22 -10.72 -0.87
CA GLY A 127 13.67 -11.04 0.49
C GLY A 127 15.18 -11.21 0.67
N ASP A 128 15.97 -11.25 -0.41
CA ASP A 128 17.44 -11.30 -0.33
C ASP A 128 18.09 -9.91 -0.39
N THR A 129 17.35 -8.89 -0.83
CA THR A 129 17.85 -7.51 -0.78
C THR A 129 17.94 -7.00 0.66
N ALA A 130 18.84 -6.03 0.89
CA ALA A 130 19.02 -5.43 2.22
C ALA A 130 17.71 -4.82 2.77
N MET A 131 16.98 -4.06 1.94
CA MET A 131 15.72 -3.44 2.36
C MET A 131 14.57 -4.44 2.47
N GLY A 132 14.55 -5.48 1.62
CA GLY A 132 13.60 -6.59 1.76
C GLY A 132 13.79 -7.35 3.08
N THR A 133 15.04 -7.68 3.43
CA THR A 133 15.39 -8.34 4.70
C THR A 133 15.01 -7.47 5.91
N MET A 134 15.34 -6.17 5.87
CA MET A 134 14.97 -5.23 6.93
C MET A 134 13.45 -5.13 7.13
N LEU A 135 12.68 -5.09 6.04
CA LEU A 135 11.22 -5.11 6.11
C LEU A 135 10.71 -6.43 6.73
N ARG A 136 11.34 -7.57 6.43
CA ARG A 136 10.99 -8.86 7.06
C ARG A 136 11.29 -8.90 8.56
N TYR A 137 12.38 -8.31 9.03
CA TYR A 137 12.62 -8.17 10.48
C TYR A 137 11.51 -7.38 11.16
N GLY A 138 11.12 -6.25 10.57
CA GLY A 138 9.99 -5.47 11.06
C GLY A 138 8.69 -6.28 11.08
N SER A 139 8.43 -7.04 10.01
CA SER A 139 7.20 -7.84 9.87
C SER A 139 7.10 -8.95 10.93
N GLU A 140 8.16 -9.74 11.10
CA GLU A 140 8.16 -10.88 12.03
C GLU A 140 8.19 -10.43 13.50
N SER A 141 8.90 -9.33 13.81
CA SER A 141 8.85 -8.74 15.15
C SER A 141 7.49 -8.15 15.48
N ALA A 142 6.83 -7.48 14.53
CA ALA A 142 5.49 -6.95 14.68
C ALA A 142 4.46 -8.07 14.93
N LYS A 143 4.47 -9.13 14.10
CA LYS A 143 3.60 -10.31 14.27
C LYS A 143 3.76 -10.91 15.68
N GLN A 144 4.99 -11.08 16.16
CA GLN A 144 5.22 -11.61 17.51
C GLN A 144 4.73 -10.66 18.60
N PHE A 145 4.98 -9.36 18.46
CA PHE A 145 4.52 -8.35 19.42
C PHE A 145 2.98 -8.34 19.51
N TYR A 146 2.29 -8.37 18.37
CA TYR A 146 0.83 -8.38 18.36
C TYR A 146 0.24 -9.64 18.95
N ASP A 147 0.86 -10.78 18.67
CA ASP A 147 0.45 -12.07 19.22
C ASP A 147 0.53 -12.13 20.76
N LEU A 148 1.56 -11.50 21.34
CA LEU A 148 1.82 -11.54 22.78
C LEU A 148 1.07 -10.46 23.56
N PHE A 149 0.89 -9.26 22.98
CA PHE A 149 0.48 -8.07 23.74
C PHE A 149 -0.79 -7.39 23.23
N ILE A 150 -1.18 -7.60 21.97
CA ILE A 150 -2.27 -6.83 21.36
C ILE A 150 -3.51 -7.69 21.17
N LEU A 151 -3.39 -8.84 20.50
CA LEU A 151 -4.53 -9.69 20.19
C LEU A 151 -5.12 -10.32 21.44
N LYS A 152 -6.45 -10.34 21.54
CA LYS A 152 -7.13 -11.20 22.51
C LYS A 152 -6.68 -12.66 22.33
N PRO A 153 -6.53 -13.45 23.42
CA PRO A 153 -6.11 -14.85 23.34
C PRO A 153 -6.96 -15.71 22.41
N ALA A 154 -8.28 -15.44 22.32
CA ALA A 154 -9.18 -16.14 21.41
C ALA A 154 -8.85 -15.89 19.93
N HIS A 155 -8.58 -14.63 19.55
CA HIS A 155 -8.22 -14.24 18.18
C HIS A 155 -6.88 -14.84 17.77
N SER A 156 -5.86 -14.70 18.63
CA SER A 156 -4.53 -15.29 18.43
C SER A 156 -4.61 -16.82 18.26
N LYS A 157 -5.37 -17.50 19.13
CA LYS A 157 -5.56 -18.94 19.05
C LYS A 157 -6.23 -19.36 17.75
N ALA A 158 -7.34 -18.72 17.37
CA ALA A 158 -8.06 -19.07 16.14
C ALA A 158 -7.18 -18.87 14.89
N HIS A 159 -6.32 -17.84 14.88
CA HIS A 159 -5.35 -17.64 13.81
C HIS A 159 -4.30 -18.74 13.76
N LYS A 160 -3.69 -19.09 14.90
CA LYS A 160 -2.67 -20.15 15.01
C LYS A 160 -3.21 -21.54 14.69
N ASP A 161 -4.43 -21.81 15.10
CA ASP A 161 -5.11 -23.09 14.86
C ASP A 161 -5.60 -23.22 13.41
N GLY A 162 -5.53 -22.14 12.61
CA GLY A 162 -5.96 -22.09 11.21
C GLY A 162 -7.48 -22.10 11.03
N ASP A 163 -8.23 -21.73 12.07
CA ASP A 163 -9.68 -21.50 12.01
C ASP A 163 -10.00 -20.23 11.23
N ILE A 164 -9.19 -19.20 11.44
CA ILE A 164 -9.24 -17.92 10.71
C ILE A 164 -7.83 -17.54 10.23
N HIS A 165 -7.76 -16.64 9.26
CA HIS A 165 -6.52 -16.02 8.83
C HIS A 165 -6.64 -14.49 8.90
N ILE A 166 -5.94 -13.89 9.87
CA ILE A 166 -5.86 -12.44 10.03
C ILE A 166 -4.84 -11.94 8.99
N HIS A 167 -5.34 -11.24 7.96
CA HIS A 167 -4.49 -10.74 6.88
C HIS A 167 -3.65 -9.54 7.33
N ASP A 168 -2.44 -9.46 6.77
CA ASP A 168 -1.49 -8.37 7.00
C ASP A 168 -1.30 -8.09 8.51
N MET A 169 -1.15 -9.17 9.28
CA MET A 169 -1.04 -9.09 10.74
C MET A 169 0.16 -8.23 11.15
N ASP A 170 1.24 -8.21 10.36
CA ASP A 170 2.40 -7.32 10.51
C ASP A 170 2.06 -5.82 10.44
N PHE A 171 0.93 -5.43 9.86
CA PHE A 171 0.44 -4.05 9.79
C PHE A 171 -0.76 -3.77 10.71
N LEU A 172 -1.16 -4.73 11.55
CA LEU A 172 -2.43 -4.71 12.29
C LEU A 172 -2.69 -3.41 13.06
N THR A 173 -1.68 -2.89 13.77
CA THR A 173 -1.81 -1.67 14.57
C THR A 173 -1.33 -0.41 13.87
N LEU A 174 -0.85 -0.52 12.63
CA LEU A 174 -0.18 0.56 11.92
C LEU A 174 -1.11 1.29 10.97
N THR A 175 -1.76 0.56 10.06
CA THR A 175 -2.48 1.16 8.93
C THR A 175 -3.63 0.31 8.41
N THR A 176 -4.42 0.89 7.52
CA THR A 176 -5.51 0.33 6.72
C THR A 176 -4.98 -0.30 5.41
N THR A 177 -5.86 -0.96 4.66
CA THR A 177 -5.49 -1.80 3.52
C THR A 177 -5.39 -1.02 2.21
N CYS A 178 -6.49 -0.54 1.65
CA CYS A 178 -6.54 -0.04 0.26
C CYS A 178 -7.26 1.31 0.18
N CYS A 179 -7.06 2.08 -0.90
CA CYS A 179 -7.83 3.28 -1.19
C CYS A 179 -8.00 3.52 -2.71
N GLN A 180 -9.13 4.13 -3.08
CA GLN A 180 -9.46 4.67 -4.40
C GLN A 180 -9.09 6.17 -4.45
N ILE A 181 -7.97 6.50 -5.08
CA ILE A 181 -7.38 7.84 -5.14
C ILE A 181 -8.06 8.65 -6.25
N ASP A 182 -8.86 9.65 -5.87
CA ASP A 182 -9.40 10.62 -6.82
C ASP A 182 -8.29 11.58 -7.28
N ILE A 183 -7.71 11.30 -8.44
CA ILE A 183 -6.61 12.11 -8.99
C ILE A 183 -7.07 13.46 -9.52
N GLU A 184 -8.35 13.62 -9.87
CA GLU A 184 -8.90 14.89 -10.33
C GLU A 184 -8.90 15.91 -9.18
N LYS A 185 -9.44 15.51 -8.02
CA LYS A 185 -9.37 16.32 -6.79
C LYS A 185 -7.93 16.53 -6.35
N LEU A 186 -7.12 15.48 -6.31
CA LEU A 186 -5.74 15.53 -5.78
C LEU A 186 -4.80 16.43 -6.59
N PHE A 187 -4.93 16.47 -7.91
CA PHE A 187 -4.03 17.26 -8.74
C PHE A 187 -4.35 18.75 -8.74
N LYS A 188 -5.58 19.13 -8.40
CA LYS A 188 -6.02 20.53 -8.36
C LYS A 188 -5.25 21.29 -7.28
N GLY A 189 -4.49 22.32 -7.68
CA GLY A 189 -3.58 23.04 -6.78
C GLY A 189 -2.28 22.30 -6.42
N GLY A 190 -2.16 21.01 -6.79
CA GLY A 190 -1.02 20.16 -6.44
C GLY A 190 -1.10 19.57 -5.03
N TYR A 191 -0.10 18.77 -4.64
CA TYR A 191 -0.10 18.03 -3.38
C TYR A 191 1.31 17.83 -2.81
N CYS A 192 1.38 17.51 -1.51
CA CYS A 192 2.61 17.28 -0.76
C CYS A 192 2.87 15.79 -0.52
N THR A 193 4.11 15.35 -0.67
CA THR A 193 4.55 13.97 -0.36
C THR A 193 5.30 13.87 0.98
N GLY A 194 5.10 14.86 1.87
CA GLY A 194 5.75 14.96 3.18
C GLY A 194 7.06 15.75 3.18
N HIS A 195 7.83 15.73 2.08
CA HIS A 195 9.13 16.42 1.97
C HIS A 195 9.16 17.57 0.95
N GLY A 196 8.09 17.76 0.17
CA GLY A 196 8.02 18.81 -0.82
C GLY A 196 6.62 18.94 -1.41
N TYR A 197 6.26 20.15 -1.83
CA TYR A 197 4.98 20.47 -2.44
C TYR A 197 5.09 20.44 -3.96
N LEU A 198 4.30 19.59 -4.59
CA LEU A 198 4.20 19.45 -6.04
C LEU A 198 3.13 20.43 -6.55
N ARG A 199 3.40 21.08 -7.68
CA ARG A 199 2.44 21.99 -8.32
C ARG A 199 1.43 21.20 -9.15
N GLU A 200 0.30 21.83 -9.43
CA GLU A 200 -0.67 21.29 -10.38
C GLU A 200 0.02 20.97 -11.73
N PRO A 201 -0.16 19.75 -12.27
CA PRO A 201 0.46 19.36 -13.52
C PRO A 201 -0.16 20.10 -14.72
N ASN A 202 0.67 20.39 -15.73
CA ASN A 202 0.27 21.19 -16.90
C ASN A 202 0.46 20.46 -18.25
N ASP A 203 0.82 19.18 -18.21
CA ASP A 203 0.99 18.34 -19.39
C ASP A 203 0.86 16.84 -19.03
N ILE A 204 0.54 16.00 -20.00
CA ILE A 204 0.24 14.58 -19.79
C ILE A 204 1.40 13.79 -19.17
N GLN A 205 2.66 14.17 -19.44
CA GLN A 205 3.82 13.50 -18.86
C GLN A 205 3.91 13.82 -17.37
N SER A 206 3.69 15.09 -17.00
CA SER A 206 3.59 15.50 -15.60
C SER A 206 2.42 14.83 -14.88
N TYR A 207 1.23 14.75 -15.50
CA TYR A 207 0.08 14.02 -14.94
C TYR A 207 0.43 12.55 -14.65
N ALA A 208 1.09 11.88 -15.59
CA ALA A 208 1.48 10.48 -15.44
C ALA A 208 2.54 10.27 -14.35
N ALA A 209 3.54 11.15 -14.28
CA ALA A 209 4.55 11.12 -13.22
C ALA A 209 3.93 11.34 -11.83
N LEU A 210 3.05 12.34 -11.70
CA LEU A 210 2.35 12.62 -10.45
C LEU A 210 1.39 11.48 -10.07
N ALA A 211 0.74 10.82 -11.02
CA ALA A 211 -0.08 9.64 -10.72
C ALA A 211 0.75 8.51 -10.08
N CYS A 212 1.95 8.24 -10.61
CA CYS A 212 2.87 7.28 -10.00
C CYS A 212 3.30 7.69 -8.58
N ILE A 213 3.63 8.97 -8.38
CA ILE A 213 4.02 9.51 -7.08
C ILE A 213 2.87 9.43 -6.08
N ALA A 214 1.63 9.70 -6.51
CA ALA A 214 0.45 9.60 -5.65
C ALA A 214 0.22 8.15 -5.18
N ILE A 215 0.28 7.18 -6.09
CA ILE A 215 0.21 5.75 -5.77
C ILE A 215 1.32 5.35 -4.80
N GLN A 216 2.57 5.73 -5.08
CA GLN A 216 3.72 5.42 -4.24
C GLN A 216 3.58 6.03 -2.84
N SER A 217 3.15 7.29 -2.76
CA SER A 217 2.97 7.99 -1.48
C SER A 217 1.87 7.35 -0.66
N ASN A 218 0.74 7.00 -1.27
CA ASN A 218 -0.34 6.31 -0.58
C ASN A 218 0.05 4.89 -0.14
N GLN A 219 0.89 4.20 -0.91
CA GLN A 219 1.44 2.89 -0.53
C GLN A 219 2.36 2.95 0.69
N ASN A 220 2.96 4.10 1.00
CA ASN A 220 3.72 4.28 2.24
C ASN A 220 2.79 4.48 3.45
N ASP A 221 1.60 5.02 3.22
CA ASP A 221 0.59 5.23 4.26
C ASP A 221 -0.29 3.98 4.47
N GLN A 222 -0.43 3.08 3.49
CA GLN A 222 -1.29 1.88 3.55
C GLN A 222 -0.60 0.60 3.09
N HIS A 223 -1.07 -0.56 3.56
CA HIS A 223 -0.35 -1.82 3.31
C HIS A 223 -0.79 -2.60 2.05
N GLY A 224 -1.99 -2.34 1.53
CA GLY A 224 -2.58 -3.07 0.41
C GLY A 224 -2.50 -2.32 -0.91
N GLY A 225 -3.44 -2.63 -1.82
CA GLY A 225 -3.47 -2.12 -3.19
C GLY A 225 -4.01 -0.69 -3.28
N GLN A 226 -3.33 0.13 -4.08
CA GLN A 226 -3.68 1.53 -4.36
C GLN A 226 -4.30 1.62 -5.76
N SER A 227 -5.41 2.35 -5.88
CA SER A 227 -6.15 2.39 -7.14
C SER A 227 -6.51 3.80 -7.57
N ILE A 228 -6.56 4.03 -8.88
CA ILE A 228 -7.13 5.23 -9.47
C ILE A 228 -8.45 4.84 -10.14
N PRO A 229 -9.62 5.19 -9.57
CA PRO A 229 -10.92 4.83 -10.11
C PRO A 229 -11.29 5.63 -11.37
N ASN A 230 -10.76 6.84 -11.51
CA ASN A 230 -11.09 7.81 -12.54
C ASN A 230 -9.92 8.09 -13.49
N PHE A 231 -9.19 7.03 -13.87
CA PHE A 231 -7.93 7.18 -14.58
C PHE A 231 -8.09 7.86 -15.94
N ASP A 232 -9.08 7.43 -16.73
CA ASP A 232 -9.40 8.02 -18.03
C ASP A 232 -9.82 9.49 -17.90
N TYR A 233 -10.74 9.79 -16.98
CA TYR A 233 -11.22 11.15 -16.73
C TYR A 233 -10.11 12.09 -16.23
N GLY A 234 -9.38 11.69 -15.18
CA GLY A 234 -8.36 12.53 -14.56
C GLY A 234 -7.16 12.79 -15.48
N MET A 235 -6.78 11.82 -16.29
CA MET A 235 -5.69 11.97 -17.27
C MET A 235 -6.11 12.75 -18.52
N ALA A 236 -7.41 12.76 -18.87
CA ALA A 236 -7.93 13.54 -19.99
C ALA A 236 -7.59 15.03 -19.86
N PHE A 237 -7.60 15.60 -18.65
CA PHE A 237 -7.16 16.98 -18.40
C PHE A 237 -5.69 17.21 -18.81
N GLY A 238 -4.81 16.24 -18.53
CA GLY A 238 -3.41 16.30 -18.94
C GLY A 238 -3.24 16.29 -20.46
N VAL A 239 -4.06 15.50 -21.16
CA VAL A 239 -4.12 15.49 -22.62
C VAL A 239 -4.64 16.82 -23.17
N ALA A 240 -5.74 17.36 -22.62
CA ALA A 240 -6.32 18.64 -23.02
C ALA A 240 -5.31 19.79 -22.88
N LYS A 241 -4.65 19.90 -21.71
CA LYS A 241 -3.62 20.91 -21.47
C LYS A 241 -2.42 20.76 -22.41
N THR A 242 -2.02 19.52 -22.71
CA THR A 242 -0.96 19.23 -23.67
C THR A 242 -1.32 19.69 -25.07
N TYR A 243 -2.53 19.35 -25.54
CA TYR A 243 -3.00 19.73 -26.86
C TYR A 243 -3.10 21.25 -27.00
N ALA A 244 -3.74 21.93 -26.06
CA ALA A 244 -3.89 23.38 -26.08
C ALA A 244 -2.53 24.09 -26.16
N ARG A 245 -1.55 23.65 -25.36
CA ARG A 245 -0.18 24.20 -25.39
C ARG A 245 0.52 23.95 -26.74
N LEU A 246 0.42 22.75 -27.29
CA LEU A 246 1.05 22.41 -28.56
C LEU A 246 0.38 23.12 -29.74
N TYR A 247 -0.94 23.27 -29.72
CA TYR A 247 -1.67 24.04 -30.72
C TYR A 247 -1.19 25.50 -30.72
N ARG A 248 -1.20 26.14 -29.55
CA ARG A 248 -0.76 27.54 -29.38
C ARG A 248 0.68 27.75 -29.88
N GLN A 249 1.60 26.84 -29.50
CA GLN A 249 2.99 26.92 -29.97
C GLN A 249 3.11 26.72 -31.49
N ASN A 250 2.43 25.72 -32.04
CA ASN A 250 2.49 25.45 -33.47
C ASN A 250 1.84 26.56 -34.31
N LEU A 251 0.84 27.27 -33.77
CA LEU A 251 0.24 28.43 -34.42
C LEU A 251 1.21 29.59 -34.51
N ILE A 252 1.89 29.93 -33.39
CA ILE A 252 2.94 30.96 -33.35
C ILE A 252 4.02 30.63 -34.37
N ASN A 253 4.56 29.40 -34.32
CA ASN A 253 5.62 28.96 -35.24
C ASN A 253 5.17 29.00 -36.71
N ALA A 254 3.92 28.62 -37.00
CA ALA A 254 3.40 28.65 -38.36
C ALA A 254 3.27 30.08 -38.89
N ILE A 255 2.77 30.99 -38.06
CA ILE A 255 2.66 32.41 -38.41
C ILE A 255 4.06 32.98 -38.64
N GLU A 256 5.02 32.77 -37.73
CA GLU A 256 6.40 33.24 -37.86
C GLU A 256 7.04 32.78 -39.18
N ILE A 257 6.87 31.50 -39.54
CA ILE A 257 7.40 30.95 -40.80
C ILE A 257 6.70 31.57 -42.03
N MET A 258 5.38 31.79 -41.96
CA MET A 258 4.60 32.29 -43.09
C MET A 258 4.76 33.80 -43.31
N THR A 259 4.96 34.58 -42.25
CA THR A 259 5.19 36.03 -42.32
C THR A 259 6.67 36.39 -42.44
N GLY A 260 7.58 35.47 -42.06
CA GLY A 260 9.01 35.71 -41.99
C GLY A 260 9.43 36.63 -40.84
N SER A 261 8.55 36.87 -39.85
CA SER A 261 8.77 37.79 -38.72
C SER A 261 8.19 37.23 -37.42
N ASN A 262 8.93 37.37 -36.32
CA ASN A 262 8.46 37.00 -34.97
C ASN A 262 7.81 38.17 -34.20
N GLU A 263 7.49 39.28 -34.88
CA GLU A 263 6.93 40.48 -34.23
C GLU A 263 5.56 40.22 -33.59
N HIS A 264 4.80 39.23 -34.07
CA HIS A 264 3.43 38.94 -33.63
C HIS A 264 3.33 37.98 -32.43
N GLU A 265 4.42 37.37 -31.95
CA GLU A 265 4.35 36.34 -30.90
C GLU A 265 3.66 36.83 -29.63
N LYS A 266 4.03 38.03 -29.14
CA LYS A 266 3.44 38.60 -27.92
C LYS A 266 1.96 38.92 -28.09
N ASP A 267 1.57 39.42 -29.25
CA ASP A 267 0.18 39.75 -29.56
C ASP A 267 -0.66 38.46 -29.62
N ILE A 268 -0.16 37.41 -30.27
CA ILE A 268 -0.83 36.10 -30.34
C ILE A 268 -0.98 35.49 -28.94
N GLN A 269 0.04 35.58 -28.08
CA GLN A 269 -0.06 35.13 -26.69
C GLN A 269 -1.14 35.90 -25.91
N ALA A 270 -1.24 37.22 -26.12
CA ALA A 270 -2.29 38.05 -25.53
C ALA A 270 -3.69 37.68 -26.05
N ILE A 271 -3.81 37.34 -27.34
CA ILE A 271 -5.06 36.83 -27.94
C ILE A 271 -5.50 35.54 -27.25
N PHE A 272 -4.60 34.57 -27.05
CA PHE A 272 -4.95 33.32 -26.37
C PHE A 272 -5.48 33.55 -24.96
N LYS A 273 -4.87 34.49 -24.23
CA LYS A 273 -5.29 34.87 -22.89
C LYS A 273 -6.67 35.55 -22.91
N SER A 274 -6.89 36.47 -23.84
CA SER A 274 -8.16 37.19 -23.99
C SER A 274 -9.31 36.24 -24.33
N ILE A 275 -9.08 35.28 -25.24
CA ILE A 275 -10.08 34.26 -25.58
C ILE A 275 -10.44 33.39 -24.36
N GLU A 276 -9.45 33.06 -23.54
CA GLU A 276 -9.65 32.27 -22.33
C GLU A 276 -10.41 33.06 -21.25
N GLU A 277 -10.07 34.35 -21.05
CA GLU A 277 -10.70 35.22 -20.04
C GLU A 277 -12.12 35.67 -20.43
N GLU A 278 -12.36 35.98 -21.71
CA GLU A 278 -13.63 36.53 -22.19
C GLU A 278 -14.65 35.46 -22.58
N HIS A 279 -14.19 34.30 -23.08
CA HIS A 279 -15.08 33.28 -23.66
C HIS A 279 -14.99 31.91 -22.97
N ASP A 280 -14.07 31.73 -22.03
CA ASP A 280 -13.79 30.44 -21.37
C ASP A 280 -13.56 29.29 -22.38
N ARG A 281 -12.77 29.58 -23.43
CA ARG A 281 -12.49 28.62 -24.51
C ARG A 281 -10.99 28.38 -24.72
N LYS A 282 -10.68 27.14 -25.10
CA LYS A 282 -9.32 26.66 -25.39
C LYS A 282 -9.33 25.77 -26.62
N PRO A 283 -8.18 25.59 -27.30
CA PRO A 283 -8.05 24.56 -28.32
C PRO A 283 -8.32 23.18 -27.71
N SER A 284 -9.11 22.36 -28.39
CA SER A 284 -9.52 21.02 -27.93
C SER A 284 -9.30 19.96 -29.01
N LEU A 285 -9.10 18.70 -28.63
CA LEU A 285 -8.98 17.57 -29.58
C LEU A 285 -10.29 17.24 -30.29
N ASN A 286 -11.43 17.68 -29.76
CA ASN A 286 -12.73 17.49 -30.40
C ASN A 286 -12.87 18.35 -31.66
N SER A 287 -12.44 17.79 -32.78
CA SER A 287 -12.39 18.45 -34.09
C SER A 287 -13.75 18.86 -34.65
N LYS A 288 -14.85 18.17 -34.26
CA LYS A 288 -16.16 18.35 -34.91
C LYS A 288 -17.08 19.39 -34.26
N ASN A 289 -16.80 19.87 -33.05
CA ASN A 289 -17.66 20.83 -32.35
C ASN A 289 -16.87 22.02 -31.77
N THR A 290 -16.03 21.78 -30.77
CA THR A 290 -15.36 22.85 -30.01
C THR A 290 -14.15 23.41 -30.74
N SER A 291 -13.40 22.60 -31.50
CA SER A 291 -12.25 23.07 -32.29
C SER A 291 -12.66 24.09 -33.36
N GLU A 292 -13.70 23.83 -34.14
CA GLU A 292 -14.16 24.77 -35.19
C GLU A 292 -14.66 26.09 -34.62
N ALA A 293 -15.42 26.03 -33.54
CA ALA A 293 -15.94 27.22 -32.88
C ALA A 293 -14.80 28.06 -32.27
N TYR A 294 -13.78 27.41 -31.70
CA TYR A 294 -12.57 28.08 -31.22
C TYR A 294 -11.77 28.69 -32.37
N LYS A 295 -11.53 27.96 -33.47
CA LYS A 295 -10.78 28.46 -34.64
C LYS A 295 -11.44 29.70 -35.27
N LYS A 296 -12.77 29.72 -35.37
CA LYS A 296 -13.51 30.90 -35.87
C LYS A 296 -13.32 32.12 -34.98
N LEU A 297 -13.40 31.92 -33.66
CA LEU A 297 -13.17 32.99 -32.68
C LEU A 297 -11.73 33.50 -32.77
N GLU A 298 -10.75 32.59 -32.73
CA GLU A 298 -9.33 32.89 -32.84
C GLU A 298 -8.98 33.62 -34.15
N ALA A 299 -9.56 33.21 -35.28
CA ALA A 299 -9.36 33.88 -36.56
C ALA A 299 -9.83 35.34 -36.50
N GLY A 300 -10.93 35.64 -35.80
CA GLY A 300 -11.43 37.02 -35.63
C GLY A 300 -10.41 37.93 -34.95
N TYR A 301 -9.76 37.47 -33.87
CA TYR A 301 -8.69 38.23 -33.21
C TYR A 301 -7.41 38.29 -34.07
N LEU A 302 -7.04 37.20 -34.74
CA LEU A 302 -5.85 37.17 -35.61
C LEU A 302 -5.96 38.12 -36.81
N GLU A 303 -7.18 38.36 -37.32
CA GLU A 303 -7.41 39.30 -38.43
C GLU A 303 -7.06 40.76 -38.07
N GLU A 304 -7.00 41.11 -36.77
CA GLU A 304 -6.59 42.44 -36.32
C GLU A 304 -5.09 42.69 -36.53
N ILE A 305 -4.28 41.63 -36.42
CA ILE A 305 -2.81 41.69 -36.52
C ILE A 305 -2.28 41.17 -37.86
N ILE A 306 -2.97 40.21 -38.50
CA ILE A 306 -2.58 39.57 -39.76
C ILE A 306 -3.68 39.83 -40.78
N LYS A 307 -3.41 40.71 -41.75
CA LYS A 307 -4.37 41.10 -42.79
C LYS A 307 -4.69 39.97 -43.79
N ASP A 308 -3.76 39.03 -43.96
CA ASP A 308 -3.89 37.92 -44.91
C ASP A 308 -4.63 36.74 -44.27
N LYS A 309 -5.90 36.58 -44.66
CA LYS A 309 -6.77 35.49 -44.18
C LYS A 309 -6.27 34.11 -44.59
N ASP A 310 -5.57 33.99 -45.73
CA ASP A 310 -5.05 32.70 -46.19
C ASP A 310 -3.92 32.23 -45.28
N ILE A 311 -3.10 33.15 -44.77
CA ILE A 311 -2.05 32.82 -43.78
C ILE A 311 -2.69 32.29 -42.50
N ILE A 312 -3.73 32.97 -41.97
CA ILE A 312 -4.43 32.54 -40.74
C ILE A 312 -4.98 31.12 -40.90
N VAL A 313 -5.72 30.85 -41.97
CA VAL A 313 -6.31 29.53 -42.22
C VAL A 313 -5.25 28.45 -42.38
N LYS A 314 -4.17 28.72 -43.13
CA LYS A 314 -3.05 27.77 -43.28
C LYS A 314 -2.34 27.51 -41.96
N ALA A 315 -2.13 28.54 -41.15
CA ALA A 315 -1.48 28.43 -39.84
C ALA A 315 -2.33 27.61 -38.84
N GLN A 316 -3.64 27.88 -38.76
CA GLN A 316 -4.56 27.10 -37.90
C GLN A 316 -4.62 25.63 -38.32
N ASN A 317 -4.72 25.34 -39.62
CA ASN A 317 -4.72 23.97 -40.13
C ASN A 317 -3.39 23.25 -39.84
N PHE A 318 -2.27 23.95 -39.97
CA PHE A 318 -0.95 23.42 -39.61
C PHE A 318 -0.88 23.12 -38.10
N ALA A 319 -1.31 24.09 -37.27
CA ALA A 319 -1.29 23.98 -35.82
C ALA A 319 -2.13 22.79 -35.31
N GLU A 320 -3.36 22.65 -35.79
CA GLU A 320 -4.25 21.53 -35.47
C GLU A 320 -3.63 20.19 -35.88
N LYS A 321 -3.15 20.07 -37.12
CA LYS A 321 -2.54 18.83 -37.61
C LYS A 321 -1.32 18.42 -36.79
N ARG A 322 -0.40 19.37 -36.50
CA ARG A 322 0.81 19.10 -35.73
C ARG A 322 0.50 18.81 -34.27
N ALA A 323 -0.39 19.57 -33.64
CA ALA A 323 -0.78 19.38 -32.25
C ALA A 323 -1.45 18.01 -32.03
N ASN A 324 -2.26 17.53 -32.97
CA ASN A 324 -2.84 16.18 -32.92
C ASN A 324 -1.75 15.10 -32.89
N ILE A 325 -0.85 15.09 -33.87
CA ILE A 325 0.24 14.10 -33.98
C ILE A 325 1.15 14.14 -32.75
N GLU A 326 1.52 15.33 -32.30
CA GLU A 326 2.44 15.49 -31.17
C GLU A 326 1.78 15.14 -29.83
N THR A 327 0.49 15.43 -29.66
CA THR A 327 -0.27 15.04 -28.47
C THR A 327 -0.43 13.53 -28.40
N GLU A 328 -0.78 12.87 -29.49
CA GLU A 328 -0.86 11.40 -29.53
C GLU A 328 0.46 10.74 -29.13
N ARG A 329 1.58 11.22 -29.69
CA ARG A 329 2.92 10.72 -29.34
C ARG A 329 3.24 10.94 -27.86
N ARG A 330 2.95 12.12 -27.31
CA ARG A 330 3.22 12.44 -25.90
C ARG A 330 2.32 11.63 -24.95
N ALA A 331 1.06 11.41 -25.31
CA ALA A 331 0.15 10.60 -24.52
C ALA A 331 0.64 9.14 -24.46
N TYR A 332 1.04 8.56 -25.60
CA TYR A 332 1.66 7.23 -25.62
C TYR A 332 2.90 7.14 -24.74
N GLN A 333 3.86 8.06 -24.92
CA GLN A 333 5.10 8.09 -24.13
C GLN A 333 4.84 8.29 -22.63
N ALA A 334 3.83 9.09 -22.26
CA ALA A 334 3.46 9.28 -20.86
C ALA A 334 2.90 7.98 -20.24
N MET A 335 2.06 7.25 -20.97
CA MET A 335 1.51 5.97 -20.48
C MET A 335 2.58 4.88 -20.42
N GLU A 336 3.49 4.84 -21.40
CA GLU A 336 4.66 3.95 -21.37
C GLU A 336 5.54 4.24 -20.15
N ALA A 337 5.85 5.52 -19.90
CA ALA A 337 6.61 5.93 -18.71
C ALA A 337 5.87 5.58 -17.41
N LEU A 338 4.54 5.70 -17.37
CA LEU A 338 3.72 5.29 -16.22
C LEU A 338 3.86 3.80 -15.94
N ILE A 339 3.74 2.95 -16.97
CA ILE A 339 3.89 1.49 -16.83
C ILE A 339 5.31 1.16 -16.36
N HIS A 340 6.34 1.74 -16.95
CA HIS A 340 7.73 1.51 -16.53
C HIS A 340 7.95 1.93 -15.07
N ASN A 341 7.48 3.11 -14.68
CA ASN A 341 7.61 3.61 -13.32
C ASN A 341 6.88 2.69 -12.33
N LEU A 342 5.68 2.22 -12.63
CA LEU A 342 4.93 1.35 -11.71
C LEU A 342 5.47 -0.08 -11.60
N ASN A 343 6.43 -0.48 -12.45
CA ASN A 343 7.15 -1.76 -12.33
C ASN A 343 8.59 -1.62 -11.81
N THR A 344 9.10 -0.39 -11.65
CA THR A 344 10.52 -0.16 -11.26
C THR A 344 10.68 0.75 -10.04
N MET A 345 9.70 1.60 -9.76
CA MET A 345 9.65 2.42 -8.57
C MET A 345 9.37 1.55 -7.34
N HIS A 346 10.05 1.85 -6.24
CA HIS A 346 9.86 1.16 -4.97
C HIS A 346 9.20 2.07 -3.93
N SER A 347 8.36 1.49 -3.09
CA SER A 347 7.77 2.05 -1.86
C SER A 347 8.44 1.44 -0.62
N ARG A 348 8.00 1.84 0.58
CA ARG A 348 8.47 1.29 1.87
C ARG A 348 9.99 1.27 1.99
N ALA A 349 10.59 2.44 1.79
CA ALA A 349 12.04 2.64 1.82
C ALA A 349 12.81 1.71 0.86
N GLY A 350 12.25 1.38 -0.30
CA GLY A 350 12.95 0.61 -1.34
C GLY A 350 12.71 -0.90 -1.29
N ALA A 351 11.80 -1.38 -0.44
CA ALA A 351 11.61 -2.81 -0.23
C ALA A 351 10.54 -3.45 -1.12
N GLN A 352 9.65 -2.66 -1.74
CA GLN A 352 8.48 -3.22 -2.43
C GLN A 352 8.01 -2.36 -3.61
N ILE A 353 7.71 -3.00 -4.75
CA ILE A 353 7.02 -2.33 -5.86
C ILE A 353 5.57 -1.98 -5.46
N PRO A 354 5.07 -0.75 -5.69
CA PRO A 354 3.71 -0.36 -5.33
C PRO A 354 2.66 -1.26 -5.98
N PHE A 355 1.76 -1.80 -5.15
CA PHE A 355 0.64 -2.59 -5.64
C PHE A 355 -0.41 -1.63 -6.21
N SER A 356 -0.35 -1.42 -7.52
CA SER A 356 -1.15 -0.40 -8.22
C SER A 356 -2.24 -0.99 -9.11
N SER A 357 -3.32 -0.24 -9.26
CA SER A 357 -4.42 -0.55 -10.18
C SER A 357 -5.01 0.73 -10.79
N ILE A 358 -5.51 0.63 -12.02
CA ILE A 358 -6.18 1.73 -12.72
C ILE A 358 -7.51 1.25 -13.30
N ASN A 359 -8.56 2.06 -13.15
CA ASN A 359 -9.89 1.77 -13.68
C ASN A 359 -10.24 2.81 -14.75
N TYR A 360 -10.71 2.34 -15.91
CA TYR A 360 -10.97 3.18 -17.08
C TYR A 360 -11.92 2.49 -18.06
N GLY A 361 -12.37 3.19 -19.10
CA GLY A 361 -13.21 2.65 -20.18
C GLY A 361 -14.52 3.40 -20.39
N MET A 362 -14.84 4.36 -19.52
CA MET A 362 -16.13 5.03 -19.46
C MET A 362 -16.11 6.42 -20.11
N ASP A 363 -14.95 7.08 -20.17
CA ASP A 363 -14.85 8.39 -20.81
C ASP A 363 -14.95 8.29 -22.34
N THR A 364 -15.88 9.03 -22.93
CA THR A 364 -16.12 9.11 -24.38
C THR A 364 -15.52 10.37 -25.03
N SER A 365 -14.91 11.25 -24.22
CA SER A 365 -14.18 12.41 -24.72
C SER A 365 -13.00 11.98 -25.62
N PRO A 366 -12.62 12.77 -26.65
CA PRO A 366 -11.44 12.48 -27.45
C PRO A 366 -10.16 12.34 -26.61
N GLU A 367 -10.01 13.17 -25.58
CA GLU A 367 -8.92 13.16 -24.63
C GLU A 367 -8.86 11.86 -23.81
N GLY A 368 -9.97 11.46 -23.19
CA GLY A 368 -10.07 10.22 -22.41
C GLY A 368 -9.89 8.97 -23.27
N ARG A 369 -10.49 8.96 -24.47
CA ARG A 369 -10.28 7.90 -25.47
C ARG A 369 -8.81 7.77 -25.86
N LEU A 370 -8.09 8.90 -26.01
CA LEU A 370 -6.66 8.90 -26.31
C LEU A 370 -5.84 8.33 -25.14
N VAL A 371 -6.19 8.64 -23.89
CA VAL A 371 -5.56 8.02 -22.71
C VAL A 371 -5.76 6.50 -22.73
N ILE A 372 -7.00 6.04 -22.89
CA ILE A 372 -7.37 4.61 -22.90
C ILE A 372 -6.61 3.88 -24.00
N LYS A 373 -6.61 4.43 -25.23
CA LYS A 373 -5.87 3.86 -26.36
C LYS A 373 -4.37 3.80 -26.07
N SER A 374 -3.80 4.89 -25.55
CA SER A 374 -2.37 5.01 -25.28
C SER A 374 -1.92 4.00 -24.23
N VAL A 375 -2.65 3.86 -23.12
CA VAL A 375 -2.29 2.93 -22.05
C VAL A 375 -2.42 1.48 -22.51
N LEU A 376 -3.46 1.14 -23.27
CA LEU A 376 -3.64 -0.20 -23.83
C LEU A 376 -2.50 -0.56 -24.81
N LEU A 377 -2.14 0.34 -25.72
CA LEU A 377 -1.05 0.10 -26.68
C LEU A 377 0.32 -0.01 -25.99
N ALA A 378 0.58 0.82 -24.97
CA ALA A 378 1.81 0.73 -24.19
C ALA A 378 1.90 -0.59 -23.42
N THR A 379 0.80 -1.05 -22.82
CA THR A 379 0.73 -2.38 -22.18
C THR A 379 0.94 -3.50 -23.19
N GLU A 380 0.36 -3.39 -24.39
CA GLU A 380 0.55 -4.36 -25.48
C GLU A 380 2.02 -4.48 -25.88
N ALA A 381 2.73 -3.36 -26.00
CA ALA A 381 4.15 -3.32 -26.30
C ALA A 381 4.99 -4.09 -25.26
N GLY A 382 4.59 -4.03 -23.99
CA GLY A 382 5.26 -4.68 -22.88
C GLY A 382 6.41 -3.86 -22.32
N LEU A 383 7.15 -4.44 -21.36
CA LEU A 383 8.35 -3.83 -20.79
C LEU A 383 9.55 -3.93 -21.77
N GLY A 384 10.73 -3.45 -21.38
CA GLY A 384 11.90 -3.30 -22.27
C GLY A 384 12.26 -4.53 -23.13
N ASN A 385 12.12 -5.75 -22.61
CA ASN A 385 12.35 -6.99 -23.37
C ASN A 385 11.06 -7.63 -23.92
N GLY A 386 9.97 -6.87 -23.93
CA GLY A 386 8.63 -7.34 -24.29
C GLY A 386 7.96 -8.17 -23.20
N GLU A 387 8.41 -8.11 -21.95
CA GLU A 387 7.75 -8.83 -20.84
C GLU A 387 6.35 -8.26 -20.56
N THR A 388 5.48 -9.09 -20.00
CA THR A 388 4.15 -8.63 -19.55
C THR A 388 4.30 -7.83 -18.26
N PRO A 389 3.87 -6.55 -18.22
CA PRO A 389 3.91 -5.78 -16.99
C PRO A 389 2.95 -6.37 -15.96
N ILE A 390 3.41 -6.48 -14.70
CA ILE A 390 2.58 -6.96 -13.59
C ILE A 390 1.70 -5.81 -13.08
N PHE A 391 2.24 -4.60 -13.08
CA PHE A 391 1.57 -3.38 -12.64
C PHE A 391 1.51 -2.29 -13.73
N PRO A 392 0.56 -1.35 -13.65
CA PRO A 392 -0.62 -1.42 -12.80
C PRO A 392 -1.54 -2.57 -13.22
N ILE A 393 -2.37 -3.07 -12.32
CA ILE A 393 -3.49 -3.93 -12.72
C ILE A 393 -4.49 -3.05 -13.48
N HIS A 394 -4.88 -3.46 -14.68
CA HIS A 394 -5.85 -2.72 -15.47
C HIS A 394 -7.26 -3.29 -15.29
N ILE A 395 -8.23 -2.42 -15.05
CA ILE A 395 -9.65 -2.75 -15.00
C ILE A 395 -10.38 -1.92 -16.06
N PHE A 396 -10.77 -2.59 -17.15
CA PHE A 396 -11.61 -2.02 -18.19
C PHE A 396 -13.09 -2.17 -17.80
N ARG A 397 -13.75 -1.03 -17.63
CA ARG A 397 -15.16 -0.92 -17.27
C ARG A 397 -16.03 -1.05 -18.51
N VAL A 398 -16.93 -2.02 -18.53
CA VAL A 398 -17.79 -2.38 -19.66
C VAL A 398 -19.21 -1.92 -19.40
N LYS A 399 -19.78 -1.19 -20.35
CA LYS A 399 -21.15 -0.70 -20.30
C LYS A 399 -21.77 -0.55 -21.69
N GLU A 400 -23.02 -0.99 -21.83
CA GLU A 400 -23.87 -0.74 -23.00
C GLU A 400 -24.20 0.75 -23.15
N GLY A 401 -24.10 1.25 -24.38
CA GLY A 401 -24.21 2.68 -24.72
C GLY A 401 -22.87 3.42 -24.65
N ILE A 402 -21.80 2.75 -24.24
CA ILE A 402 -20.47 3.34 -24.06
C ILE A 402 -19.41 2.57 -24.84
N ASN A 403 -19.28 1.26 -24.63
CA ASN A 403 -18.19 0.48 -25.22
C ASN A 403 -18.52 -0.97 -25.60
N TYR A 404 -19.74 -1.43 -25.36
CA TYR A 404 -20.08 -2.85 -25.49
C TYR A 404 -20.61 -3.22 -26.88
N ASN A 405 -21.50 -2.40 -27.46
CA ASN A 405 -22.13 -2.67 -28.74
C ASN A 405 -21.37 -2.01 -29.91
N PRO A 406 -21.46 -2.56 -31.14
CA PRO A 406 -20.74 -2.02 -32.32
C PRO A 406 -20.92 -0.53 -32.62
N GLU A 407 -22.09 0.02 -32.30
CA GLU A 407 -22.47 1.41 -32.46
C GLU A 407 -21.99 2.32 -31.31
N ASP A 408 -21.55 1.74 -30.20
CA ASP A 408 -21.13 2.48 -29.02
C ASP A 408 -19.84 3.28 -29.30
N PRO A 409 -19.70 4.50 -28.74
CA PRO A 409 -18.56 5.38 -29.03
C PRO A 409 -17.19 4.74 -28.82
N ASN A 410 -17.04 3.90 -27.79
CA ASN A 410 -15.78 3.27 -27.37
C ASN A 410 -15.69 1.78 -27.74
N TYR A 411 -16.52 1.27 -28.64
CA TYR A 411 -16.45 -0.14 -29.07
C TYR A 411 -15.11 -0.52 -29.71
N ASP A 412 -14.47 0.42 -30.39
CA ASP A 412 -13.12 0.27 -30.92
C ASP A 412 -12.08 0.03 -29.81
N LEU A 413 -12.23 0.74 -28.69
CA LEU A 413 -11.38 0.59 -27.50
C LEU A 413 -11.68 -0.70 -26.73
N PHE A 414 -12.93 -1.15 -26.69
CA PHE A 414 -13.26 -2.46 -26.12
C PHE A 414 -12.61 -3.61 -26.90
N LYS A 415 -12.69 -3.59 -28.24
CA LYS A 415 -11.96 -4.57 -29.08
C LYS A 415 -10.45 -4.51 -28.87
N LEU A 416 -9.89 -3.30 -28.72
CA LEU A 416 -8.49 -3.13 -28.38
C LEU A 416 -8.18 -3.75 -27.01
N ALA A 417 -8.99 -3.48 -25.99
CA ALA A 417 -8.84 -4.06 -24.65
C ALA A 417 -8.86 -5.60 -24.69
N CYS A 418 -9.78 -6.22 -25.43
CA CYS A 418 -9.80 -7.68 -25.62
C CYS A 418 -8.51 -8.19 -26.28
N ARG A 419 -8.01 -7.50 -27.31
CA ARG A 419 -6.75 -7.86 -27.99
C ARG A 419 -5.55 -7.80 -27.03
N VAL A 420 -5.46 -6.75 -26.22
CA VAL A 420 -4.37 -6.58 -25.26
C VAL A 420 -4.45 -7.63 -24.15
N SER A 421 -5.65 -7.87 -23.60
CA SER A 421 -5.88 -8.92 -22.58
C SER A 421 -5.44 -10.30 -23.07
N ALA A 422 -5.78 -10.65 -24.32
CA ALA A 422 -5.35 -11.92 -24.92
C ALA A 422 -3.82 -12.09 -25.03
N LYS A 423 -3.05 -11.00 -25.06
CA LYS A 423 -1.58 -11.02 -25.16
C LYS A 423 -0.88 -10.82 -23.81
N ARG A 424 -1.48 -10.05 -22.90
CA ARG A 424 -0.84 -9.49 -21.70
C ARG A 424 -1.60 -9.79 -20.41
N LEU A 425 -2.62 -10.64 -20.45
CA LEU A 425 -3.55 -10.96 -19.35
C LEU A 425 -4.45 -9.78 -18.93
N PHE A 426 -3.95 -8.55 -19.00
CA PHE A 426 -4.68 -7.31 -18.71
C PHE A 426 -5.13 -6.58 -19.98
N PRO A 427 -6.26 -5.86 -19.95
CA PRO A 427 -7.09 -5.59 -18.77
C PRO A 427 -8.03 -6.72 -18.34
N ASN A 428 -8.40 -6.68 -17.06
CA ASN A 428 -9.58 -7.36 -16.52
C ASN A 428 -10.84 -6.57 -16.89
N PHE A 429 -11.99 -7.23 -16.95
CA PHE A 429 -13.26 -6.59 -17.33
C PHE A 429 -14.22 -6.51 -16.15
N SER A 430 -14.80 -5.32 -15.92
CA SER A 430 -15.88 -5.13 -14.96
C SER A 430 -17.13 -4.60 -15.63
N PHE A 431 -18.23 -5.33 -15.53
CA PHE A 431 -19.50 -4.98 -16.14
C PHE A 431 -20.32 -4.07 -15.20
N LEU A 432 -20.52 -2.81 -15.59
CA LEU A 432 -21.33 -1.87 -14.81
C LEU A 432 -22.82 -2.22 -14.85
N ASP A 433 -23.28 -2.79 -15.97
CA ASP A 433 -24.69 -3.17 -16.16
C ASP A 433 -25.09 -4.46 -15.43
N ALA A 434 -24.14 -5.14 -14.79
CA ALA A 434 -24.47 -6.28 -13.94
C ALA A 434 -25.47 -5.83 -12.84
N PRO A 435 -26.57 -6.57 -12.57
CA PRO A 435 -27.60 -6.12 -11.62
C PRO A 435 -27.06 -5.75 -10.23
N PHE A 436 -26.00 -6.42 -9.81
CA PHE A 436 -25.33 -6.14 -8.54
C PHE A 436 -24.62 -4.78 -8.50
N ASN A 437 -24.11 -4.31 -9.64
CA ASN A 437 -23.39 -3.04 -9.81
C ASN A 437 -24.33 -1.90 -10.20
N LEU A 438 -25.31 -2.18 -11.07
CA LEU A 438 -26.20 -1.20 -11.68
C LEU A 438 -26.98 -0.37 -10.65
N LYS A 439 -27.34 -0.95 -9.50
CA LYS A 439 -28.07 -0.26 -8.44
C LYS A 439 -27.34 0.95 -7.84
N TYR A 440 -26.01 1.02 -7.96
CA TYR A 440 -25.21 2.15 -7.46
C TYR A 440 -24.96 3.21 -8.53
N TYR A 441 -24.96 2.80 -9.81
CA TYR A 441 -24.60 3.66 -10.92
C TYR A 441 -25.60 4.80 -11.11
N LYS A 442 -25.10 6.03 -11.19
CA LYS A 442 -25.87 7.23 -11.52
C LYS A 442 -25.30 7.85 -12.81
N PRO A 443 -26.08 7.99 -13.89
CA PRO A 443 -25.62 8.61 -15.13
C PRO A 443 -25.07 10.02 -14.88
N GLY A 444 -23.90 10.33 -15.47
CA GLY A 444 -23.25 11.64 -15.31
C GLY A 444 -22.48 11.83 -13.99
N HIS A 445 -22.40 10.79 -13.15
CA HIS A 445 -21.69 10.79 -11.87
C HIS A 445 -20.58 9.73 -11.85
N PRO A 446 -19.39 10.03 -12.41
CA PRO A 446 -18.27 9.07 -12.50
C PRO A 446 -17.87 8.45 -11.16
N GLU A 447 -18.08 9.17 -10.05
CA GLU A 447 -17.83 8.69 -8.68
C GLU A 447 -18.73 7.51 -8.26
N THR A 448 -19.79 7.21 -9.01
CA THR A 448 -20.70 6.07 -8.77
C THR A 448 -20.38 4.86 -9.64
N GLU A 449 -19.42 4.99 -10.56
CA GLU A 449 -19.00 3.90 -11.43
C GLU A 449 -18.14 2.91 -10.65
N ILE A 450 -18.52 1.63 -10.66
CA ILE A 450 -17.83 0.60 -9.89
C ILE A 450 -16.36 0.51 -10.31
N ALA A 451 -15.48 0.56 -9.30
CA ALA A 451 -14.03 0.44 -9.43
C ALA A 451 -13.48 -0.59 -8.45
N TYR A 452 -12.28 -1.09 -8.72
CA TYR A 452 -11.63 -2.15 -7.96
C TYR A 452 -10.22 -1.73 -7.55
N MET A 453 -9.86 -2.06 -6.32
CA MET A 453 -8.51 -1.89 -5.77
C MET A 453 -7.74 -3.21 -5.82
N GLY A 454 -6.51 -3.15 -6.28
CA GLY A 454 -5.66 -4.32 -6.45
C GLY A 454 -6.32 -5.34 -7.39
N CYS A 455 -6.32 -6.61 -7.00
CA CYS A 455 -6.88 -7.66 -7.86
C CYS A 455 -8.41 -7.63 -7.96
N ARG A 456 -9.13 -7.32 -6.87
CA ARG A 456 -10.59 -7.55 -6.79
C ARG A 456 -11.35 -6.84 -5.67
N THR A 457 -10.72 -5.99 -4.86
CA THR A 457 -11.40 -5.37 -3.71
C THR A 457 -12.35 -4.28 -4.21
N ARG A 458 -13.65 -4.47 -4.00
CA ARG A 458 -14.72 -3.56 -4.45
C ARG A 458 -15.35 -2.85 -3.26
N VAL A 459 -15.26 -1.53 -3.22
CA VAL A 459 -15.88 -0.68 -2.19
C VAL A 459 -16.81 0.32 -2.88
N ILE A 460 -18.11 0.24 -2.61
CA ILE A 460 -19.14 1.12 -3.18
C ILE A 460 -20.31 1.33 -2.21
N GLY A 461 -20.84 0.24 -1.62
CA GLY A 461 -21.88 0.34 -0.60
C GLY A 461 -21.34 1.11 0.61
N ASN A 462 -22.19 1.93 1.22
CA ASN A 462 -21.81 2.78 2.34
C ASN A 462 -22.87 2.69 3.44
N VAL A 463 -22.64 1.83 4.42
CA VAL A 463 -23.59 1.60 5.52
C VAL A 463 -23.65 2.81 6.46
N TYR A 464 -22.55 3.53 6.61
CA TYR A 464 -22.48 4.73 7.44
C TYR A 464 -23.21 5.91 6.82
N ASP A 465 -23.05 6.11 5.50
CA ASP A 465 -23.66 7.20 4.76
C ASP A 465 -24.23 6.72 3.41
N PRO A 466 -25.49 6.23 3.40
CA PRO A 466 -26.13 5.71 2.20
C PRO A 466 -26.37 6.74 1.09
N GLU A 467 -26.26 8.04 1.36
CA GLU A 467 -26.36 9.07 0.32
C GLU A 467 -25.07 9.16 -0.52
N ARG A 468 -23.94 8.78 0.10
CA ARG A 468 -22.60 8.77 -0.51
C ARG A 468 -22.11 7.35 -0.79
N GLU A 469 -22.90 6.58 -1.53
CA GLU A 469 -22.50 5.32 -2.15
C GLU A 469 -21.63 5.56 -3.39
N ILE A 470 -20.42 6.07 -3.15
CA ILE A 470 -19.43 6.44 -4.18
C ILE A 470 -18.14 5.62 -4.02
N VAL A 471 -17.30 5.59 -5.06
CA VAL A 471 -15.98 4.95 -5.04
C VAL A 471 -14.86 5.89 -4.59
N TYR A 472 -14.93 7.17 -4.93
CA TYR A 472 -13.81 8.11 -4.76
C TYR A 472 -13.50 8.35 -3.28
N GLY A 473 -12.21 8.29 -2.94
CA GLY A 473 -11.69 8.52 -1.60
C GLY A 473 -12.10 7.47 -0.57
N ARG A 474 -12.63 6.32 -1.00
CA ARG A 474 -13.04 5.23 -0.11
C ARG A 474 -12.16 4.02 -0.29
N GLY A 475 -12.14 3.17 0.73
CA GLY A 475 -11.14 2.11 0.84
C GLY A 475 -11.53 1.01 1.80
N ASN A 476 -10.71 -0.03 1.84
CA ASN A 476 -10.87 -1.16 2.74
C ASN A 476 -9.96 -0.98 3.96
N LEU A 477 -10.48 -1.17 5.16
CA LEU A 477 -9.75 -0.99 6.41
C LEU A 477 -8.94 -2.23 6.78
N SER A 478 -9.58 -3.39 6.76
CA SER A 478 -8.98 -4.69 7.05
C SER A 478 -9.93 -5.83 6.66
N PHE A 479 -9.45 -7.06 6.63
CA PHE A 479 -10.28 -8.24 6.39
C PHE A 479 -9.64 -9.48 7.02
N THR A 480 -10.46 -10.47 7.32
CA THR A 480 -10.05 -11.75 7.90
C THR A 480 -10.78 -12.87 7.17
N SER A 481 -10.06 -13.93 6.80
CA SER A 481 -10.66 -15.07 6.10
C SER A 481 -11.03 -16.17 7.08
N ILE A 482 -12.20 -16.77 6.87
CA ILE A 482 -12.69 -17.94 7.60
C ILE A 482 -12.33 -19.20 6.82
N ASN A 483 -11.78 -20.21 7.49
CA ASN A 483 -11.42 -21.49 6.88
C ASN A 483 -12.64 -22.43 6.77
N LEU A 484 -13.51 -22.20 5.77
CA LEU A 484 -14.71 -23.01 5.55
C LEU A 484 -14.43 -24.52 5.41
N PRO A 485 -13.37 -24.98 4.69
CA PRO A 485 -13.03 -26.40 4.64
C PRO A 485 -12.79 -27.02 6.02
N ARG A 486 -12.10 -26.29 6.92
CA ARG A 486 -11.85 -26.76 8.29
C ARG A 486 -13.15 -26.89 9.10
N LEU A 487 -14.07 -25.95 8.95
CA LEU A 487 -15.39 -26.03 9.59
C LEU A 487 -16.17 -27.25 9.08
N ALA A 488 -16.14 -27.51 7.78
CA ALA A 488 -16.79 -28.68 7.19
C ALA A 488 -16.22 -30.00 7.73
N ILE A 489 -14.89 -30.10 7.87
CA ILE A 489 -14.22 -31.27 8.45
C ILE A 489 -14.64 -31.46 9.92
N LYS A 490 -14.58 -30.40 10.74
CA LYS A 490 -14.97 -30.44 12.16
C LYS A 490 -16.44 -30.82 12.38
N SER A 491 -17.29 -30.48 11.42
CA SER A 491 -18.73 -30.72 11.51
C SER A 491 -19.11 -32.18 11.25
N GLY A 492 -18.20 -33.00 10.70
CA GLY A 492 -18.42 -34.44 10.54
C GLY A 492 -19.63 -34.78 9.65
N ARG A 493 -19.88 -33.98 8.61
CA ARG A 493 -21.06 -34.06 7.71
C ARG A 493 -22.41 -33.67 8.34
N ASN A 494 -22.42 -33.11 9.54
CA ASN A 494 -23.63 -32.51 10.11
C ASN A 494 -23.75 -31.04 9.64
N ILE A 495 -24.85 -30.72 8.94
CA ILE A 495 -25.05 -29.39 8.35
C ILE A 495 -25.43 -28.33 9.39
N ASP A 496 -26.26 -28.70 10.38
CA ASP A 496 -26.68 -27.78 11.45
C ASP A 496 -25.47 -27.36 12.28
N ARG A 497 -24.62 -28.34 12.64
CA ARG A 497 -23.35 -28.10 13.32
C ARG A 497 -22.39 -27.22 12.52
N PHE A 498 -22.40 -27.33 11.19
CA PHE A 498 -21.56 -26.49 10.33
C PHE A 498 -22.00 -25.02 10.42
N PHE A 499 -23.30 -24.76 10.33
CA PHE A 499 -23.82 -23.39 10.43
C PHE A 499 -23.69 -22.83 11.85
N ASP A 500 -23.92 -23.64 12.89
CA ASP A 500 -23.70 -23.23 14.28
C ASP A 500 -22.24 -22.81 14.51
N GLU A 501 -21.27 -23.58 14.00
CA GLU A 501 -19.85 -23.23 14.14
C GLU A 501 -19.47 -22.04 13.25
N LEU A 502 -20.05 -21.93 12.05
CA LEU A 502 -19.84 -20.80 11.16
C LEU A 502 -20.30 -19.49 11.82
N ASP A 503 -21.48 -19.46 12.43
CA ASP A 503 -22.01 -18.29 13.13
C ASP A 503 -21.07 -17.89 14.28
N ARG A 504 -20.60 -18.86 15.08
CA ARG A 504 -19.63 -18.59 16.16
C ARG A 504 -18.30 -18.01 15.66
N ILE A 505 -17.81 -18.50 14.52
CA ILE A 505 -16.57 -17.99 13.93
C ILE A 505 -16.80 -16.62 13.27
N ILE A 506 -17.96 -16.36 12.68
CA ILE A 506 -18.35 -15.05 12.19
C ILE A 506 -18.34 -14.03 13.33
N ASP A 507 -18.98 -14.34 14.46
CA ASP A 507 -18.99 -13.46 15.64
C ASP A 507 -17.57 -13.16 16.15
N LEU A 508 -16.71 -14.18 16.18
CA LEU A 508 -15.30 -14.03 16.55
C LEU A 508 -14.55 -13.10 15.59
N VAL A 509 -14.79 -13.23 14.29
CA VAL A 509 -14.16 -12.38 13.27
C VAL A 509 -14.69 -10.94 13.35
N ILE A 510 -15.98 -10.74 13.61
CA ILE A 510 -16.55 -9.41 13.81
C ILE A 510 -15.89 -8.74 15.01
N ASP A 511 -15.80 -9.41 16.17
CA ASP A 511 -15.13 -8.86 17.35
C ASP A 511 -13.66 -8.51 17.07
N GLN A 512 -12.94 -9.39 16.35
CA GLN A 512 -11.55 -9.15 15.95
C GLN A 512 -11.40 -7.94 15.02
N LEU A 513 -12.26 -7.78 14.03
CA LEU A 513 -12.22 -6.65 13.08
C LEU A 513 -12.59 -5.34 13.76
N ILE A 514 -13.57 -5.34 14.67
CA ILE A 514 -13.93 -4.17 15.48
C ILE A 514 -12.75 -3.78 16.38
N GLU A 515 -12.08 -4.73 17.03
CA GLU A 515 -10.87 -4.45 17.81
C GLU A 515 -9.78 -3.78 16.97
N ARG A 516 -9.52 -4.29 15.75
CA ARG A 516 -8.55 -3.69 14.82
C ARG A 516 -8.98 -2.28 14.40
N PHE A 517 -10.27 -2.09 14.11
CA PHE A 517 -10.83 -0.77 13.79
C PHE A 517 -10.60 0.23 14.93
N GLU A 518 -10.86 -0.14 16.19
CA GLU A 518 -10.65 0.73 17.34
C GLU A 518 -9.19 1.16 17.52
N ILE A 519 -8.24 0.28 17.18
CA ILE A 519 -6.81 0.60 17.22
C ILE A 519 -6.45 1.58 16.09
N GLN A 520 -6.90 1.30 14.87
CA GLN A 520 -6.62 2.14 13.69
C GLN A 520 -7.30 3.52 13.80
N ALA A 521 -8.52 3.57 14.33
CA ALA A 521 -9.31 4.79 14.49
C ALA A 521 -8.67 5.84 15.40
N LYS A 522 -7.86 5.41 16.38
CA LYS A 522 -7.12 6.28 17.30
C LYS A 522 -5.86 6.90 16.69
N LYS A 523 -5.50 6.50 15.48
CA LYS A 523 -4.41 7.15 14.75
C LYS A 523 -4.80 8.57 14.38
N LYS A 524 -3.79 9.40 14.19
CA LYS A 524 -3.96 10.80 13.85
C LYS A 524 -3.60 11.06 12.39
N VAL A 525 -4.05 12.17 11.84
CA VAL A 525 -3.71 12.57 10.46
C VAL A 525 -2.19 12.58 10.23
N LYS A 526 -1.38 12.98 11.21
CA LYS A 526 0.10 12.93 11.11
C LYS A 526 0.70 11.53 10.89
N ASN A 527 -0.04 10.47 11.22
CA ASN A 527 0.38 9.10 10.94
C ASN A 527 0.16 8.71 9.48
N PHE A 528 -0.64 9.51 8.75
CA PHE A 528 -1.02 9.33 7.35
C PHE A 528 -0.87 10.65 6.59
N PRO A 529 0.37 11.18 6.49
CA PRO A 529 0.62 12.50 5.93
C PRO A 529 0.09 12.67 4.50
N PHE A 530 0.02 11.59 3.72
CA PHE A 530 -0.52 11.60 2.37
C PHE A 530 -2.01 11.25 2.36
N LEU A 531 -2.39 10.05 2.82
CA LEU A 531 -3.75 9.52 2.72
C LEU A 531 -4.78 10.46 3.38
N MET A 532 -4.48 10.89 4.61
CA MET A 532 -5.37 11.76 5.36
C MET A 532 -5.00 13.22 5.16
N GLY A 533 -3.70 13.53 5.21
CA GLY A 533 -3.20 14.90 5.17
C GLY A 533 -3.36 15.60 3.81
N GLN A 534 -3.53 14.87 2.71
CA GLN A 534 -3.79 15.43 1.37
C GLN A 534 -5.25 15.27 0.92
N GLY A 535 -6.17 14.89 1.81
CA GLY A 535 -7.59 14.79 1.44
C GLY A 535 -7.92 13.65 0.49
N VAL A 536 -7.08 12.60 0.44
CA VAL A 536 -7.27 11.43 -0.42
C VAL A 536 -8.43 10.58 0.10
N TRP A 537 -8.50 10.38 1.42
CA TRP A 537 -9.63 9.70 2.03
C TRP A 537 -10.83 10.65 2.19
N LEU A 538 -12.04 10.16 1.95
CA LEU A 538 -13.27 10.95 1.99
C LEU A 538 -13.43 11.65 3.35
N ASP A 539 -13.66 12.97 3.30
CA ASP A 539 -13.81 13.88 4.43
C ASP A 539 -12.54 14.11 5.28
N SER A 540 -11.38 13.57 4.90
CA SER A 540 -10.15 13.76 5.67
C SER A 540 -9.61 15.20 5.64
N GLU A 541 -10.01 16.01 4.66
CA GLU A 541 -9.72 17.45 4.60
C GLU A 541 -10.34 18.25 5.75
N LYS A 542 -11.33 17.67 6.44
CA LYS A 542 -12.01 18.30 7.59
C LYS A 542 -11.21 18.14 8.90
N LEU A 543 -10.14 17.34 8.88
CA LEU A 543 -9.35 16.99 10.06
C LEU A 543 -8.04 17.79 10.11
N GLY A 544 -7.68 18.24 11.32
CA GLY A 544 -6.38 18.79 11.62
C GLY A 544 -5.31 17.72 11.82
N ARG A 545 -4.03 18.12 11.76
CA ARG A 545 -2.86 17.22 11.87
C ARG A 545 -2.87 16.32 13.12
N GLU A 546 -3.42 16.82 14.23
CA GLU A 546 -3.45 16.13 15.53
C GLU A 546 -4.79 15.43 15.83
N ASP A 547 -5.76 15.52 14.91
CA ASP A 547 -7.09 14.91 15.09
C ASP A 547 -7.05 13.42 14.78
N GLU A 548 -7.88 12.66 15.50
CA GLU A 548 -8.07 11.24 15.27
C GLU A 548 -8.89 10.97 14.01
N ILE A 549 -8.59 9.87 13.30
CA ILE A 549 -9.19 9.57 11.99
C ILE A 549 -10.48 8.75 12.08
N ARG A 550 -10.96 8.44 13.29
CA ARG A 550 -12.13 7.61 13.54
C ARG A 550 -13.32 7.96 12.64
N GLU A 551 -13.70 9.23 12.61
CA GLU A 551 -14.92 9.67 11.94
C GLU A 551 -14.86 9.43 10.43
N VAL A 552 -13.71 9.68 9.80
CA VAL A 552 -13.56 9.50 8.36
C VAL A 552 -13.41 8.03 7.98
N LEU A 553 -12.82 7.19 8.85
CA LEU A 553 -12.71 5.75 8.59
C LEU A 553 -14.07 5.04 8.51
N LYS A 554 -15.15 5.62 9.07
CA LYS A 554 -16.51 5.07 8.93
C LYS A 554 -16.99 5.00 7.48
N HIS A 555 -16.39 5.77 6.58
CA HIS A 555 -16.63 5.66 5.13
C HIS A 555 -15.98 4.42 4.51
N GLY A 556 -15.05 3.75 5.19
CA GLY A 556 -14.41 2.53 4.70
C GLY A 556 -15.28 1.28 4.80
N THR A 557 -14.67 0.12 4.52
CA THR A 557 -15.26 -1.21 4.67
C THR A 557 -14.39 -2.16 5.46
#